data_AF-A0A1H9SWD1-F1
#
_entry.id   AF-A0A1H9SWD1-F1
#
_cell.length_a   1.000
_cell.length_b   1.000
_cell.length_c   1.000
_cell.angle_alpha   90.00
_cell.angle_beta   90.00
_cell.angle_gamma   90.00
#
_symmetry.space_group_name_H-M   'P 1'
#
loop_
_entity.id
_entity.type
_entity.pdbx_description
1 polymer ?
#
loop_
_entity_poly.entity_id
_entity_poly.type
_entity_poly.pdbx_seq_one_letter_code
_entity_poly.pdbx_strand_id
1 'polypeptide(L)' 'MTNWRKSSHSGDGDNCVEVGHGVGIRDSKAPATHITLSPEAWSAFLKVVRAR' A
#
# COMPACT_ATOMS: atom_id res chain seq x y z
N MET A 1 -5.27 -15.51 3.02
CA MET A 1 -4.36 -15.08 1.93
C MET A 1 -4.67 -13.63 1.62
N THR A 2 -3.67 -12.75 1.71
CA THR A 2 -3.81 -11.34 1.31
C THR A 2 -4.03 -11.26 -0.19
N ASN A 3 -5.23 -10.86 -0.62
CA ASN A 3 -5.57 -10.67 -2.03
C ASN A 3 -4.98 -9.34 -2.51
N TRP A 4 -3.74 -9.40 -3.01
CA TRP A 4 -3.08 -8.27 -3.63
C TRP A 4 -3.58 -8.08 -5.07
N ARG A 5 -3.79 -6.82 -5.46
CA ARG A 5 -4.10 -6.42 -6.84
C ARG A 5 -3.31 -5.18 -7.21
N LYS A 6 -2.96 -5.04 -8.49
CA LYS A 6 -2.41 -3.79 -9.03
C LYS A 6 -3.40 -2.65 -8.80
N SER A 7 -2.90 -1.52 -8.31
CA SER A 7 -3.70 -0.29 -8.16
C SER A 7 -4.09 0.24 -9.54
N SER A 8 -5.31 0.76 -9.66
CA SER A 8 -5.78 1.45 -10.87
C SER A 8 -5.06 2.77 -11.13
N HIS A 9 -4.30 3.28 -10.15
CA HIS A 9 -3.46 4.47 -10.27
C HIS A 9 -2.04 4.16 -10.78
N SER A 10 -1.69 2.89 -10.97
CA SER A 10 -0.40 2.50 -11.53
C SER A 10 -0.48 2.45 -13.05
N GLY A 11 0.11 3.45 -13.70
CA GLY A 11 0.23 3.52 -15.16
C GLY A 11 1.14 2.45 -15.77
N ASP A 12 1.36 2.57 -17.08
CA ASP A 12 2.23 1.67 -17.84
C ASP A 12 3.67 2.19 -17.80
N GLY A 13 4.39 1.84 -16.73
CA GLY A 13 5.76 2.27 -16.50
C GLY A 13 6.21 2.01 -15.07
N ASP A 14 6.99 2.93 -14.51
CA ASP A 14 7.52 2.87 -13.13
C ASP A 14 6.50 3.33 -12.06
N ASN A 15 6.76 3.01 -10.79
CA ASN A 15 5.91 3.30 -9.61
C ASN A 15 4.64 2.43 -9.49
N CYS A 16 4.76 1.13 -9.79
CA CYS A 16 3.69 0.17 -9.56
C CYS A 16 3.38 0.01 -8.06
N VAL A 17 2.11 0.19 -7.71
CA VAL A 17 1.57 0.05 -6.35
C VAL A 17 0.60 -1.11 -6.33
N GLU A 18 0.78 -2.03 -5.39
CA GLU A 18 -0.14 -3.13 -5.13
C GLU A 18 -0.95 -2.83 -3.86
N VAL A 19 -2.25 -3.15 -3.89
CA VAL A 19 -3.17 -2.95 -2.76
C VAL A 19 -3.87 -4.25 -2.41
N GLY A 20 -4.15 -4.49 -1.13
CA GLY A 20 -4.85 -5.67 -0.66
C GLY A 20 -5.65 -5.38 0.61
N HIS A 21 -6.46 -6.33 1.08
CA HIS A 21 -7.12 -6.24 2.39
C HIS A 21 -6.26 -6.97 3.44
N GLY A 22 -5.95 -6.28 4.54
CA GLY A 22 -4.86 -6.64 5.45
C GLY A 22 -3.52 -6.23 4.84
N VAL A 23 -2.97 -5.09 5.27
CA VAL A 23 -1.85 -4.44 4.58
C VAL A 23 -0.73 -4.15 5.56
N GLY A 24 0.46 -4.60 5.17
CA GLY A 24 1.67 -3.89 5.50
C GLY A 24 2.22 -3.13 4.29
N ILE A 25 2.92 -2.02 4.54
CA ILE A 25 3.69 -1.33 3.52
C ILE A 25 4.80 -2.28 3.07
N ARG A 26 4.95 -2.48 1.75
CA ARG A 26 5.95 -3.36 1.17
C ARG A 26 6.72 -2.63 0.08
N ASP A 27 8.03 -2.86 0.05
CA ASP A 27 8.89 -2.43 -1.05
C ASP A 27 8.77 -3.43 -2.21
N SER A 28 8.42 -2.95 -3.40
CA SER A 28 8.25 -3.81 -4.58
C SER A 28 9.56 -4.45 -5.08
N LYS A 29 10.71 -3.86 -4.76
CA LYS A 29 12.06 -4.38 -5.03
C LYS A 29 12.58 -5.29 -3.91
N ALA A 30 11.93 -5.31 -2.74
CA ALA A 30 12.21 -6.22 -1.63
C ALA A 30 10.93 -6.93 -1.10
N PRO A 31 10.31 -7.81 -1.91
CA PRO A 31 8.95 -8.31 -1.68
C PRO A 31 8.78 -9.26 -0.48
N ALA A 32 9.88 -9.67 0.15
CA ALA A 32 9.86 -10.53 1.33
C ALA A 32 9.62 -9.76 2.65
N THR A 33 9.84 -8.43 2.66
CA THR A 33 9.74 -7.61 3.88
C THR A 33 8.53 -6.69 3.82
N HIS A 34 7.70 -6.66 4.86
CA HIS A 34 6.54 -5.78 4.94
C HIS A 34 6.30 -5.25 6.37
N ILE A 35 5.85 -3.99 6.46
CA ILE A 35 5.51 -3.32 7.71
C ILE A 35 4.00 -3.36 7.91
N THR A 36 3.49 -4.26 8.75
CA THR A 36 2.04 -4.40 8.99
C THR A 36 1.45 -3.18 9.70
N LEU A 37 0.32 -2.67 9.19
CA LEU A 37 -0.42 -1.56 9.80
C LEU A 37 -1.83 -2.00 10.18
N SER A 38 -2.34 -1.45 11.29
CA SER A 38 -3.76 -1.59 11.61
C SER A 38 -4.61 -0.69 10.68
N PRO A 39 -5.90 -1.03 10.46
CA PRO A 39 -6.80 -0.19 9.67
C PRO A 39 -6.93 1.25 10.21
N GLU A 40 -6.86 1.43 11.52
CA GLU A 40 -6.96 2.72 12.19
C GLU A 40 -5.72 3.58 11.90
N ALA A 41 -4.53 2.99 12.02
CA ALA A 41 -3.28 3.66 11.73
C ALA A 41 -3.20 4.10 10.25
N TRP A 42 -3.65 3.23 9.33
CA TRP A 42 -3.71 3.55 7.90
C TRP A 42 -4.68 4.71 7.62
N SER A 43 -5.87 4.69 8.25
CA SER A 43 -6.87 5.74 8.10
C SER A 43 -6.36 7.09 8.62
N ALA A 44 -5.64 7.10 9.75
CA ALA A 44 -5.04 8.31 10.30
C ALA A 44 -3.97 8.90 9.37
N PHE A 45 -3.08 8.05 8.83
CA PHE A 45 -2.06 8.48 7.87
C PHE A 45 -2.67 9.16 6.63
N LEU A 46 -3.69 8.55 6.01
CA LEU A 46 -4.33 9.10 4.82
C LEU A 46 -4.97 10.48 5.06
N LYS A 47 -5.53 10.72 6.25
CA LYS A 47 -6.08 12.03 6.61
C LYS A 47 -4.99 13.10 6.64
N VAL A 48 -3.83 12.78 7.20
CA VAL A 48 -2.69 13.71 7.28
C VAL A 48 -2.13 14.01 5.90
N VAL A 49 -1.96 13.00 5.05
CA VAL A 49 -1.39 13.19 3.70
C VAL A 49 -2.34 13.99 2.79
N ARG A 50 -3.66 13.77 2.86
CA ARG A 50 -4.64 14.53 2.06
C ARG A 50 -4.75 16.01 2.43
N ALA A 51 -4.41 16.36 3.67
CA ALA A 51 -4.48 17.73 4.16
C ALA A 51 -3.24 18.57 3.79
N ARG A 52 -2.27 17.98 3.08
CA ARG A 52 -1.09 18.64 2.54
C ARG A 52 -1.20 18.72 1.02
#